data_AF-A0A7S0AP30-F1
#
_entry.id   AF-A0A7S0AP30-F1
#
_cell.length_a   1.000
_cell.length_b   1.000
_cell.length_c   1.000
_cell.angle_alpha   90.00
_cell.angle_beta   90.00
_cell.angle_gamma   90.00
#
_symmetry.space_group_name_H-M   'P 1'
#
loop_
_entity.id
_entity.type
_entity.pdbx_description
1 polymer ?
#
loop_
_entity_poly.entity_id
_entity_poly.type
_entity_poly.pdbx_seq_one_letter_code
_entity_poly.pdbx_strand_id
1 'polypeptide(L)'
;AWSAVSACGEARALRASALALAAYGSGDDGSGGRGAPDVGDGVRLLQGNLLSADFGGMTHAYCASLCFDDELLARLGNKLTTEAPRLRSLASLRRLPRGCLPGFHVTGELEAEMSWTGPRGARVFLYGRG
;
A
#
# COMPACT_ATOMS: atom_id res chain seq x y z
N ALA A 1 -1.13 -18.49 5.81
CA ALA A 1 -1.99 -17.45 5.19
C ALA A 1 -1.16 -16.51 4.31
N TRP A 2 -0.19 -15.77 4.85
CA TRP A 2 0.65 -14.83 4.07
C TRP A 2 1.46 -15.50 2.95
N SER A 3 2.08 -16.66 3.19
CA SER A 3 2.85 -17.40 2.16
C SER A 3 2.00 -17.77 0.94
N ALA A 4 0.74 -18.16 1.15
CA ALA A 4 -0.20 -18.48 0.07
C ALA A 4 -0.62 -17.22 -0.72
N VAL A 5 -0.77 -16.08 -0.04
CA VAL A 5 -1.07 -14.79 -0.67
C VAL A 5 0.12 -14.29 -1.49
N SER A 6 1.35 -14.41 -0.97
CA SER A 6 2.56 -14.01 -1.71
C SER A 6 2.90 -14.91 -2.90
N ALA A 7 2.33 -16.12 -2.97
CA ALA A 7 2.56 -17.09 -4.04
C ALA A 7 1.47 -17.08 -5.13
N CYS A 8 0.36 -16.35 -4.93
CA CYS A 8 -0.72 -16.29 -5.90
C CYS A 8 -0.30 -15.49 -7.16
N GLY A 9 -1.01 -15.74 -8.27
CA GLY A 9 -0.70 -15.10 -9.56
C GLY A 9 -0.73 -13.57 -9.49
N GLU A 10 -1.71 -12.99 -8.78
CA GLU A 10 -1.88 -11.55 -8.63
C GLU A 10 -0.73 -10.90 -7.83
N ALA A 11 -0.29 -11.52 -6.74
CA ALA A 11 0.85 -11.01 -5.96
C ALA A 11 2.16 -11.10 -6.76
N ARG A 12 2.32 -12.15 -7.57
CA ARG A 12 3.47 -12.29 -8.47
C ARG A 12 3.44 -11.23 -9.58
N ALA A 13 2.28 -10.98 -10.19
CA ALA A 13 2.08 -9.93 -11.19
C ALA A 13 2.37 -8.54 -10.59
N LEU A 14 1.79 -8.22 -9.43
CA LEU A 14 2.08 -6.98 -8.71
C LEU A 14 3.57 -6.79 -8.45
N ARG A 15 4.26 -7.85 -8.00
CA ARG A 15 5.72 -7.82 -7.77
C ARG A 15 6.49 -7.62 -9.07
N ALA A 16 6.12 -8.31 -10.14
CA ALA A 16 6.76 -8.17 -11.46
C ALA A 16 6.60 -6.75 -12.01
N SER A 17 5.38 -6.20 -11.96
CA SER A 17 5.09 -4.83 -12.36
C SER A 17 5.83 -3.80 -11.48
N ALA A 18 5.88 -4.00 -10.16
CA ALA A 18 6.65 -3.13 -9.27
C ALA A 18 8.16 -3.13 -9.58
N LEU A 19 8.72 -4.31 -9.90
CA LEU A 19 10.12 -4.43 -10.32
C LEU A 19 10.36 -3.78 -11.69
N ALA A 20 9.42 -3.92 -12.64
CA ALA A 20 9.50 -3.25 -13.94
C ALA A 20 9.46 -1.73 -13.82
N LEU A 21 8.65 -1.18 -12.91
CA LEU A 21 8.62 0.25 -12.60
C LEU A 21 9.91 0.75 -11.95
N ALA A 22 10.49 -0.04 -11.04
CA ALA A 22 11.77 0.31 -10.41
C ALA A 22 12.90 0.40 -11.45
N ALA A 23 12.83 -0.40 -12.53
CA ALA A 23 13.75 -0.30 -13.66
C ALA A 23 13.48 0.92 -14.56
N TYR A 24 12.23 1.41 -14.61
CA TYR A 24 11.83 2.56 -15.43
C TYR A 24 12.23 3.91 -14.81
N GLY A 25 12.21 4.05 -13.48
CA GLY A 25 12.46 5.29 -12.75
C GLY A 25 13.91 5.79 -12.70
N SER A 26 14.81 5.26 -13.56
CA SER A 26 16.20 5.73 -13.66
C SER A 26 16.39 6.84 -14.72
N GLY A 27 15.32 7.26 -15.41
CA GLY A 27 15.30 8.37 -16.37
C GLY A 27 14.65 9.61 -15.75
N ASP A 28 15.39 10.71 -15.74
CA ASP A 28 14.94 12.06 -15.36
C ASP A 28 14.16 12.69 -16.52
N ASP A 29 12.87 12.94 -16.34
CA ASP A 29 12.08 13.77 -17.26
C ASP A 29 10.95 14.53 -16.56
N GLY A 30 11.22 15.82 -16.34
CA GLY A 30 10.31 16.79 -15.76
C GLY A 30 9.03 17.05 -16.57
N SER A 31 7.93 17.15 -15.81
CA SER A 31 6.65 17.78 -16.13
C SER A 31 5.78 17.17 -17.26
N GLY A 32 4.49 17.06 -16.94
CA GLY A 32 3.42 16.86 -17.91
C GLY A 32 2.63 15.61 -17.56
N GLY A 33 1.37 15.79 -17.13
CA GLY A 33 0.48 14.73 -16.67
C GLY A 33 0.21 13.66 -17.74
N ARG A 34 1.12 12.70 -17.85
CA ARG A 34 0.95 11.49 -18.63
C ARG A 34 0.20 10.48 -17.78
N GLY A 35 -0.81 9.87 -18.39
CA GLY A 35 -1.51 8.74 -17.80
C GLY A 35 -0.48 7.74 -17.29
N ALA A 36 -0.68 7.32 -16.03
CA ALA A 36 0.04 6.24 -15.39
C ALA A 36 0.51 5.17 -16.39
N PRO A 37 1.81 4.82 -16.44
CA PRO A 37 2.25 3.71 -17.28
C PRO A 37 1.47 2.46 -16.88
N ASP A 38 0.82 1.84 -17.86
CA ASP A 38 0.27 0.49 -17.75
C ASP A 38 1.47 -0.46 -17.80
N VAL A 39 1.73 -1.13 -16.69
CA VAL A 39 2.94 -1.95 -16.51
C VAL A 39 2.64 -3.43 -16.78
N GLY A 40 1.55 -3.71 -17.50
CA GLY A 40 1.06 -5.05 -17.78
C GLY A 40 0.27 -5.65 -16.61
N ASP A 41 -0.52 -6.68 -16.92
CA ASP A 41 -1.31 -7.49 -15.99
C ASP A 41 -2.31 -6.74 -15.08
N GLY A 42 -2.81 -5.58 -15.53
CA GLY A 42 -3.78 -4.79 -14.78
C GLY A 42 -3.19 -4.01 -13.61
N VAL A 43 -1.86 -3.84 -13.58
CA VAL A 43 -1.15 -3.02 -12.60
C VAL A 43 -0.88 -1.63 -13.16
N ARG A 44 -1.32 -0.61 -12.42
CA ARG A 44 -1.19 0.80 -12.81
C ARG A 44 -0.36 1.59 -11.80
N LEU A 45 0.67 2.31 -12.26
CA LEU A 45 1.43 3.22 -11.40
C LEU A 45 0.75 4.59 -11.29
N LEU A 46 0.21 4.92 -10.13
CA LEU A 46 -0.27 6.26 -9.84
C LEU A 46 0.81 7.05 -9.07
N GLN A 47 1.48 7.97 -9.76
CA GLN A 47 2.39 8.92 -9.12
C GLN A 47 1.66 10.24 -8.86
N GLY A 48 1.67 10.70 -7.61
CA GLY A 48 1.02 11.95 -7.24
C GLY A 48 0.80 12.07 -5.73
N ASN A 49 -0.10 12.98 -5.34
CA ASN A 49 -0.46 13.16 -3.95
C ASN A 49 -1.41 12.04 -3.50
N LEU A 50 -0.98 11.25 -2.51
CA LEU A 50 -1.74 10.17 -1.91
C LEU A 50 -3.14 10.61 -1.45
N LEU A 51 -3.26 11.83 -0.93
CA LEU A 51 -4.51 12.35 -0.39
C LEU A 51 -5.50 12.81 -1.47
N SER A 52 -5.06 12.96 -2.73
CA SER A 52 -5.94 13.26 -3.86
C SER A 52 -6.25 12.05 -4.75
N ALA A 53 -5.64 10.89 -4.48
CA ALA A 53 -5.89 9.68 -5.25
C ALA A 53 -7.29 9.10 -4.99
N ASP A 54 -7.90 8.47 -6.00
CA ASP A 54 -9.20 7.80 -5.87
C ASP A 54 -9.04 6.40 -5.27
N PHE A 55 -9.74 6.14 -4.15
CA PHE A 55 -9.73 4.86 -3.45
C PHE A 55 -11.05 4.08 -3.57
N GLY A 56 -12.01 4.53 -4.39
CA GLY A 56 -13.37 3.97 -4.44
C GLY A 56 -13.43 2.47 -4.74
N GLY A 57 -12.51 1.98 -5.56
CA GLY A 57 -12.39 0.56 -5.92
C GLY A 57 -11.52 -0.29 -4.99
N MET A 58 -10.85 0.31 -4.01
CA MET A 58 -9.81 -0.34 -3.22
C MET A 58 -10.38 -1.38 -2.25
N THR A 59 -9.86 -2.61 -2.31
CA THR A 59 -10.27 -3.72 -1.40
C THR A 59 -9.19 -4.07 -0.38
N HIS A 60 -7.92 -3.89 -0.76
CA HIS A 60 -6.74 -4.16 0.07
C HIS A 60 -5.77 -3.00 -0.08
N ALA A 61 -5.10 -2.64 1.01
CA ALA A 61 -4.09 -1.59 1.01
C ALA A 61 -2.82 -2.05 1.74
N TYR A 62 -1.68 -1.64 1.22
CA TYR A 62 -0.40 -1.72 1.91
C TYR A 62 0.22 -0.32 1.98
N CYS A 63 0.55 0.13 3.18
CA CYS A 63 1.13 1.43 3.42
C CYS A 63 2.58 1.28 3.90
N ALA A 64 3.53 1.69 3.06
CA ALA A 64 4.94 1.83 3.41
C ALA A 64 5.17 3.09 4.27
N SER A 65 4.54 3.13 5.44
CA SER A 65 4.32 4.31 6.28
C SER A 65 5.49 4.71 7.20
N LEU A 66 6.69 4.18 6.96
CA LEU A 66 7.85 4.38 7.84
C LEU A 66 8.20 5.87 8.06
N CYS A 67 7.97 6.71 7.04
CA CYS A 67 8.27 8.13 7.07
C CYS A 67 7.03 9.02 7.23
N PHE A 68 5.85 8.44 7.49
CA PHE A 68 4.64 9.23 7.67
C PHE A 68 4.56 9.68 9.12
N ASP A 69 4.37 10.98 9.34
CA ASP A 69 4.05 11.52 10.66
C ASP A 69 2.62 11.14 11.10
N ASP A 70 2.30 11.41 12.36
CA ASP A 70 0.97 11.06 12.89
C ASP A 70 -0.17 11.85 12.24
N GLU A 71 0.11 13.08 11.78
CA GLU A 71 -0.88 13.92 11.10
C GLU A 71 -1.25 13.31 9.74
N LEU A 72 -0.26 12.92 8.93
CA LEU A 72 -0.46 12.27 7.65
C LEU A 72 -1.14 10.91 7.81
N LEU A 73 -0.78 10.12 8.84
CA LEU A 73 -1.47 8.87 9.15
C LEU A 73 -2.94 9.09 9.51
N ALA A 74 -3.24 10.14 10.30
CA ALA A 74 -4.61 10.48 10.63
C ALA A 74 -5.42 10.89 9.38
N ARG A 75 -4.83 11.71 8.50
CA ARG A 75 -5.46 12.12 7.23
C ARG A 75 -5.68 10.94 6.29
N LEU A 76 -4.70 10.02 6.20
CA LEU A 76 -4.82 8.81 5.42
C LEU A 76 -5.94 7.90 5.97
N GLY A 77 -6.01 7.71 7.29
CA GLY A 77 -7.06 6.95 7.93
C GLY A 77 -8.46 7.51 7.62
N ASN A 78 -8.65 8.82 7.77
CA ASN A 78 -9.91 9.50 7.39
C ASN A 78 -10.25 9.26 5.91
N LYS A 79 -9.27 9.43 5.02
CA LYS A 79 -9.46 9.20 3.58
C LYS A 79 -9.87 7.77 3.28
N LEU A 80 -9.21 6.77 3.86
CA LEU A 80 -9.55 5.36 3.68
C LEU A 80 -10.98 5.05 4.18
N THR A 81 -11.38 5.62 5.32
CA THR A 81 -12.73 5.43 5.85
C THR A 81 -13.81 6.06 4.97
N THR A 82 -13.56 7.25 4.42
CA THR A 82 -14.54 7.98 3.61
C THR A 82 -14.59 7.51 2.15
N GLU A 83 -13.44 7.25 1.54
CA GLU A 83 -13.32 7.05 0.09
C GLU A 83 -13.07 5.60 -0.32
N ALA A 84 -12.76 4.69 0.62
CA ALA A 84 -12.54 3.27 0.31
C ALA A 84 -13.64 2.39 0.94
N PRO A 85 -14.91 2.50 0.51
CA PRO A 85 -16.02 1.74 1.11
C PRO A 85 -15.88 0.22 0.95
N ARG A 86 -15.06 -0.21 -0.02
CA ARG A 86 -14.80 -1.63 -0.31
C ARG A 86 -13.57 -2.18 0.41
N LEU A 87 -12.84 -1.35 1.15
CA LEU A 87 -11.63 -1.76 1.85
C LEU A 87 -11.97 -2.82 2.91
N ARG A 88 -11.29 -3.96 2.85
CA ARG A 88 -11.45 -5.10 3.77
C ARG A 88 -10.24 -5.31 4.65
N SER A 89 -9.06 -5.04 4.12
CA SER A 89 -7.80 -5.29 4.79
C SER A 89 -6.79 -4.17 4.52
N LEU A 90 -6.02 -3.82 5.54
CA LEU A 90 -4.93 -2.88 5.46
C LEU A 90 -3.71 -3.47 6.17
N ALA A 91 -2.54 -3.33 5.55
CA ALA A 91 -1.25 -3.60 6.14
C ALA A 91 -0.43 -2.31 6.21
N SER A 92 0.27 -2.08 7.33
CA SER A 92 1.09 -0.86 7.52
C SER A 92 2.39 -1.18 8.24
N LEU A 93 3.49 -0.55 7.82
CA LEU A 93 4.80 -0.70 8.49
C LEU A 93 4.87 0.05 9.84
N ARG A 94 4.01 1.04 10.03
CA ARG A 94 3.84 1.75 11.30
C ARG A 94 2.44 1.53 11.85
N ARG A 95 2.32 1.41 13.17
CA ARG A 95 1.01 1.30 13.82
C ARG A 95 0.25 2.61 13.63
N LEU A 96 -0.96 2.49 13.10
CA LEU A 96 -1.89 3.60 12.96
C LEU A 96 -2.28 4.21 14.32
N PRO A 97 -2.42 5.55 14.43
CA PRO A 97 -2.94 6.20 15.62
C PRO A 97 -4.32 5.66 16.01
N ARG A 98 -4.63 5.66 17.32
CA ARG A 98 -5.94 5.20 17.80
C ARG A 98 -7.05 6.06 17.19
N GLY A 99 -8.11 5.40 16.72
CA GLY A 99 -9.29 6.08 16.17
C GLY A 99 -9.13 6.63 14.75
N CYS A 100 -7.95 6.56 14.13
CA CYS A 100 -7.78 7.11 12.77
C CYS A 100 -8.43 6.26 11.67
N LEU A 101 -8.76 5.00 11.94
CA LEU A 101 -9.40 4.10 10.97
C LEU A 101 -10.66 3.46 11.58
N PRO A 102 -11.77 4.21 11.74
CA PRO A 102 -13.02 3.69 12.29
C PRO A 102 -13.53 2.46 11.51
N GLY A 103 -14.06 1.47 12.24
CA GLY A 103 -14.56 0.21 11.69
C GLY A 103 -13.48 -0.84 11.40
N PHE A 104 -12.21 -0.50 11.56
CA PHE A 104 -11.09 -1.44 11.49
C PHE A 104 -10.50 -1.71 12.86
N HIS A 105 -10.02 -2.93 13.06
CA HIS A 105 -9.30 -3.35 14.25
C HIS A 105 -8.02 -4.08 13.85
N VAL A 106 -7.02 -4.05 14.74
CA VAL A 106 -5.79 -4.81 14.53
C VAL A 106 -6.13 -6.30 14.58
N THR A 107 -5.84 -7.02 13.51
CA THR A 107 -6.06 -8.48 13.41
C THR A 107 -4.80 -9.28 13.66
N GLY A 108 -3.63 -8.65 13.59
CA GLY A 108 -2.37 -9.30 13.90
C GLY A 108 -1.15 -8.45 13.56
N GLU A 109 0.01 -9.02 13.82
CA GLU A 109 1.32 -8.47 13.48
C GLU A 109 2.19 -9.59 12.89
N LEU A 110 3.05 -9.26 11.93
CA LEU A 110 4.03 -10.20 11.39
C LEU A 110 5.34 -9.51 11.04
N GLU A 111 6.42 -10.27 10.97
CA GLU A 111 7.68 -9.83 10.37
C GLU A 111 7.67 -10.18 8.88
N ALA A 112 7.76 -9.16 8.02
CA ALA A 112 7.80 -9.34 6.57
C ALA A 112 9.19 -8.99 6.02
N GLU A 113 9.75 -9.88 5.21
CA GLU A 113 10.99 -9.60 4.50
C GLU A 113 10.84 -8.37 3.59
N MET A 114 11.80 -7.45 3.67
CA MET A 114 11.89 -6.25 2.85
C MET A 114 13.28 -6.15 2.24
N SER A 115 13.40 -5.46 1.11
CA SER A 115 14.69 -5.27 0.43
C SER A 115 15.74 -4.58 1.31
N TRP A 116 15.32 -3.75 2.28
CA TRP A 116 16.21 -3.02 3.19
C TRP A 116 16.45 -3.69 4.54
N THR A 117 15.70 -4.74 4.90
CA THR A 117 15.88 -5.48 6.16
C THR A 117 16.46 -6.88 5.95
N GLY A 118 16.40 -7.39 4.71
CA GLY A 118 16.75 -8.77 4.40
C GLY A 118 16.01 -9.76 5.30
N PRO A 119 16.67 -10.86 5.73
CA PRO A 119 16.02 -11.96 6.45
C PRO A 119 15.51 -11.58 7.85
N ARG A 120 15.90 -10.41 8.38
CA ARG A 120 15.38 -9.91 9.67
C ARG A 120 13.93 -9.45 9.58
N GLY A 121 13.49 -9.05 8.40
CA GLY A 121 12.15 -8.50 8.18
C GLY A 121 11.91 -7.12 8.81
N ALA A 122 10.74 -6.58 8.51
CA ALA A 122 10.17 -5.41 9.15
C ALA A 122 8.80 -5.79 9.73
N ARG A 123 8.50 -5.28 10.92
CA ARG A 123 7.20 -5.47 11.54
C ARG A 123 6.10 -4.79 10.71
N VAL A 124 5.05 -5.56 10.42
CA VAL A 124 3.85 -5.14 9.70
C VAL A 124 2.64 -5.32 10.61
N PHE A 125 1.82 -4.28 10.73
CA PHE A 125 0.56 -4.30 11.45
C PHE A 125 -0.58 -4.58 10.46
N LEU A 126 -1.42 -5.56 10.79
CA LEU A 126 -2.56 -5.97 9.98
C LEU A 126 -3.86 -5.46 10.58
N TYR A 127 -4.73 -4.94 9.74
CA TYR A 127 -6.02 -4.39 10.11
C TYR A 127 -7.12 -5.06 9.28
N GLY A 128 -8.19 -5.49 9.93
CA GLY A 128 -9.37 -6.04 9.30
C GLY A 128 -10.62 -5.24 9.64
N ARG A 129 -11.57 -5.23 8.72
CA ARG A 129 -12.90 -4.67 8.96
C ARG A 129 -13.76 -5.69 9.70
N GLY A 130 -14.34 -5.28 10.83
CA GLY A 130 -15.30 -6.09 11.60
C GLY A 130 -16.66 -6.17 10.93
#